data_AF-A0A7C1WNZ7-F1
#
_entry.id   AF-A0A7C1WNZ7-F1
#
_cell.length_a   1.000
_cell.length_b   1.000
_cell.length_c   1.000
_cell.angle_alpha   90.00
_cell.angle_beta   90.00
_cell.angle_gamma   90.00
#
_symmetry.space_group_name_H-M   'P 1'
#
loop_
_entity.id
_entity.type
_entity.pdbx_description
1 polymer ?
#
loop_
_entity_poly.entity_id
_entity_poly.type
_entity_poly.pdbx_seq_one_letter_code
_entity_poly.pdbx_strand_id
1 'polypeptide(L)'
;MKRVCFIVATLTLALLWSFTAKAVDEETQLKTESSQINQLTTEPGGNTEVNVRITAVFESWGAREPSQSVTAARNLKMGYGETMIAGSLAAELYEKDPATYPTFDAAYQKVLDLRSKGNRTTGWGVVARDLGVKLGPVVREMKSARTFVGSQTDRFSSSYAKKEQQIREQFRERTQTREQLKKKSCDKEQKKNQIRNRIENGAGTGSPSGPGGGGHGRGR
;
A
#
# COMPACT_ATOMS: atom_id res chain seq x y z
N MET A 1 -44.10 -32.69 -11.83
CA MET A 1 -42.99 -32.19 -10.99
C MET A 1 -41.84 -31.63 -11.84
N LYS A 2 -42.04 -30.55 -12.61
CA LYS A 2 -41.01 -30.02 -13.54
C LYS A 2 -40.98 -28.48 -13.63
N ARG A 3 -41.56 -27.76 -12.65
CA ARG A 3 -41.74 -26.29 -12.75
C ARG A 3 -41.03 -25.46 -11.67
N VAL A 4 -40.27 -26.10 -10.77
CA VAL A 4 -39.65 -25.41 -9.63
C VAL A 4 -38.14 -25.15 -9.82
N CYS A 5 -37.47 -25.80 -10.78
CA CYS A 5 -36.02 -25.67 -10.97
C CYS A 5 -35.55 -24.43 -11.74
N PHE A 6 -36.43 -23.65 -12.36
CA PHE A 6 -35.99 -22.54 -13.24
C PHE A 6 -35.80 -21.19 -12.54
N ILE A 7 -36.29 -21.02 -11.29
CA ILE A 7 -36.26 -19.70 -10.62
C ILE A 7 -34.95 -19.49 -9.83
N VAL A 8 -34.22 -20.56 -9.48
CA VAL A 8 -32.97 -20.45 -8.70
C VAL A 8 -31.75 -20.12 -9.59
N ALA A 9 -31.84 -20.32 -10.91
CA ALA A 9 -30.70 -20.12 -11.83
C ALA A 9 -30.55 -18.68 -12.35
N THR A 10 -31.53 -17.80 -12.18
CA THR A 10 -31.45 -16.41 -12.67
C THR A 10 -31.00 -15.41 -11.61
N LEU A 11 -31.00 -15.80 -10.33
CA LEU A 11 -30.70 -14.88 -9.21
C LEU A 11 -29.19 -14.71 -8.94
N THR A 12 -28.32 -15.54 -9.53
CA THR A 12 -26.87 -15.44 -9.38
C THR A 12 -26.18 -14.61 -10.46
N LEU A 13 -26.86 -14.27 -11.58
CA LEU A 13 -26.26 -13.50 -12.67
C LEU A 13 -26.33 -11.98 -12.51
N ALA A 14 -27.22 -11.46 -11.65
CA ALA A 14 -27.41 -10.01 -11.48
C ALA A 14 -26.36 -9.35 -10.55
N LEU A 15 -25.65 -10.12 -9.73
CA LEU A 15 -24.67 -9.58 -8.78
C LEU A 15 -23.27 -9.33 -9.38
N LEU A 16 -23.00 -9.79 -10.61
CA LEU A 16 -21.71 -9.55 -11.27
C LEU A 16 -21.65 -8.24 -12.09
N TRP A 17 -22.76 -7.57 -12.32
CA TRP A 17 -22.77 -6.36 -13.18
C TRP A 17 -22.52 -5.05 -12.42
N SER A 18 -22.58 -5.03 -11.09
CA SER A 18 -22.44 -3.79 -10.32
C SER A 18 -20.98 -3.37 -10.08
N PHE A 19 -19.99 -4.23 -10.37
CA PHE A 19 -18.58 -3.90 -10.17
C PHE A 19 -17.91 -3.26 -11.39
N THR A 20 -18.44 -3.43 -12.59
CA THR A 20 -17.83 -2.92 -13.84
C THR A 20 -18.06 -1.43 -14.05
N ALA A 21 -19.19 -0.87 -13.63
CA ALA A 21 -19.51 0.54 -13.86
C ALA A 21 -18.57 1.52 -13.13
N LYS A 22 -18.12 1.19 -11.92
CA LYS A 22 -17.23 2.07 -11.12
C LYS A 22 -15.80 2.13 -11.67
N ALA A 23 -15.29 1.02 -12.21
CA ALA A 23 -13.92 0.97 -12.74
C ALA A 23 -13.76 1.81 -14.03
N VAL A 24 -14.83 1.92 -14.84
CA VAL A 24 -14.82 2.73 -16.07
C VAL A 24 -14.78 4.23 -15.75
N ASP A 25 -15.47 4.66 -14.69
CA ASP A 25 -15.44 6.06 -14.23
C ASP A 25 -14.06 6.45 -13.69
N GLU A 26 -13.44 5.60 -12.86
CA GLU A 26 -12.11 5.85 -12.30
C GLU A 26 -11.01 5.93 -13.38
N GLU A 27 -11.06 5.08 -14.41
CA GLU A 27 -10.11 5.15 -15.53
C GLU A 27 -10.28 6.45 -16.34
N THR A 28 -11.54 6.88 -16.53
CA THR A 28 -11.84 8.14 -17.23
C THR A 28 -11.34 9.33 -16.44
N GLN A 29 -11.54 9.34 -15.12
CA GLN A 29 -11.03 10.38 -14.23
C GLN A 29 -9.50 10.45 -14.26
N LEU A 30 -8.80 9.31 -14.22
CA LEU A 30 -7.33 9.29 -14.35
C LEU A 30 -6.85 9.89 -15.67
N LYS A 31 -7.52 9.56 -16.78
CA LYS A 31 -7.18 10.14 -18.09
C LYS A 31 -7.37 11.65 -18.10
N THR A 32 -8.46 12.14 -17.51
CA THR A 32 -8.72 13.58 -17.38
C THR A 32 -7.66 14.29 -16.54
N GLU A 33 -7.36 13.77 -15.34
CA GLU A 33 -6.36 14.38 -14.45
C GLU A 33 -4.94 14.35 -15.08
N SER A 34 -4.57 13.23 -15.73
CA SER A 34 -3.31 13.13 -16.48
C SER A 34 -3.23 14.12 -17.64
N SER A 35 -4.32 14.29 -18.40
CA SER A 35 -4.39 15.25 -19.49
C SER A 35 -4.22 16.69 -18.97
N GLN A 36 -4.85 17.02 -17.85
CA GLN A 36 -4.72 18.34 -17.23
C GLN A 36 -3.29 18.61 -16.74
N ILE A 37 -2.61 17.62 -16.16
CA ILE A 37 -1.18 17.77 -15.79
C ILE A 37 -0.31 17.99 -17.03
N ASN A 38 -0.57 17.27 -18.13
CA ASN A 38 0.13 17.51 -19.39
C ASN A 38 -0.13 18.92 -19.93
N GLN A 39 -1.34 19.47 -19.78
CA GLN A 39 -1.66 20.83 -20.22
C GLN A 39 -0.88 21.90 -19.47
N LEU A 40 -0.61 21.72 -18.18
CA LEU A 40 0.23 22.66 -17.39
C LEU A 40 1.64 22.83 -17.97
N THR A 41 2.11 21.86 -18.76
CA THR A 41 3.45 21.92 -19.39
C THR A 41 3.47 22.73 -20.69
N THR A 42 2.29 23.06 -21.22
CA THR A 42 2.13 23.88 -22.43
C THR A 42 2.12 25.38 -22.14
N GLU A 43 2.07 25.77 -20.86
CA GLU A 43 2.18 27.16 -20.43
C GLU A 43 3.62 27.70 -20.58
N PRO A 44 3.82 29.02 -20.78
CA PRO A 44 5.15 29.61 -20.91
C PRO A 44 6.02 29.33 -19.68
N GLY A 45 7.15 28.66 -19.85
CA GLY A 45 8.01 28.20 -18.73
C GLY A 45 7.55 26.92 -18.03
N GLY A 46 6.37 26.39 -18.39
CA GLY A 46 5.67 25.33 -17.66
C GLY A 46 6.40 23.99 -17.61
N ASN A 47 7.19 23.62 -18.63
CA ASN A 47 7.89 22.33 -18.63
C ASN A 47 8.90 22.19 -17.47
N THR A 48 9.70 23.23 -17.20
CA THR A 48 10.73 23.18 -16.15
C THR A 48 10.09 23.23 -14.77
N GLU A 49 9.11 24.12 -14.59
CA GLU A 49 8.42 24.29 -13.31
C GLU A 49 7.56 23.06 -12.94
N VAL A 50 6.81 22.51 -13.90
CA VAL A 50 6.05 21.27 -13.70
C VAL A 50 6.98 20.12 -13.37
N ASN A 51 8.14 20.01 -14.03
CA ASN A 51 9.11 18.97 -13.73
C ASN A 51 9.65 19.06 -12.30
N VAL A 52 9.97 20.27 -11.80
CA VAL A 52 10.39 20.47 -10.41
C VAL A 52 9.30 20.04 -9.43
N ARG A 53 8.04 20.43 -9.70
CA ARG A 53 6.91 20.10 -8.83
C ARG A 53 6.61 18.60 -8.83
N ILE A 54 6.66 17.95 -9.99
CA ILE A 54 6.49 16.50 -10.10
C ILE A 54 7.61 15.77 -9.33
N THR A 55 8.85 16.24 -9.46
CA THR A 55 9.99 15.72 -8.69
C THR A 55 9.73 15.80 -7.18
N ALA A 56 9.21 16.92 -6.68
CA ALA A 56 8.84 17.08 -5.28
C ALA A 56 7.70 16.14 -4.84
N VAL A 57 6.72 15.86 -5.71
CA VAL A 57 5.68 14.86 -5.40
C VAL A 57 6.28 13.47 -5.28
N PHE A 58 7.19 13.09 -6.19
CA PHE A 58 7.88 11.79 -6.13
C PHE A 58 8.71 11.64 -4.86
N GLU A 59 9.37 12.71 -4.42
CA GLU A 59 10.06 12.74 -3.13
C GLU A 59 9.08 12.49 -1.97
N SER A 60 7.90 13.13 -1.99
CA SER A 60 6.88 12.93 -0.95
C SER A 60 6.33 11.50 -0.89
N TRP A 61 6.36 10.77 -2.01
CA TRP A 61 5.98 9.36 -2.09
C TRP A 61 7.12 8.40 -1.68
N GLY A 62 8.32 8.94 -1.39
CA GLY A 62 9.46 8.17 -0.90
C GLY A 62 10.44 7.71 -1.99
N ALA A 63 10.41 8.32 -3.18
CA ALA A 63 11.43 8.08 -4.19
C ALA A 63 12.81 8.53 -3.68
N ARG A 64 13.83 7.66 -3.80
CA ARG A 64 15.20 8.01 -3.37
C ARG A 64 15.87 8.98 -4.33
N GLU A 65 15.61 8.79 -5.62
CA GLU A 65 16.11 9.65 -6.70
C GLU A 65 14.92 10.12 -7.56
N PRO A 66 14.17 11.13 -7.08
CA PRO A 66 12.93 11.55 -7.73
C PRO A 66 13.14 12.00 -9.19
N SER A 67 14.21 12.76 -9.46
CA SER A 67 14.54 13.20 -10.82
C SER A 67 14.80 12.03 -11.77
N GLN A 68 15.50 11.00 -11.32
CA GLN A 68 15.76 9.80 -12.12
C GLN A 68 14.47 9.01 -12.38
N SER A 69 13.56 8.96 -11.40
CA SER A 69 12.26 8.31 -11.56
C SER A 69 11.41 8.99 -12.64
N VAL A 70 11.44 10.32 -12.70
CA VAL A 70 10.79 11.09 -13.77
C VAL A 70 11.47 10.82 -15.11
N THR A 71 12.81 10.86 -15.18
CA THR A 71 13.58 10.56 -16.39
C THR A 71 13.29 9.14 -16.92
N ALA A 72 13.17 8.15 -16.05
CA ALA A 72 12.87 6.76 -16.44
C ALA A 72 11.52 6.65 -17.17
N ALA A 73 10.47 7.32 -16.68
CA ALA A 73 9.18 7.37 -17.37
C ALA A 73 9.26 8.16 -18.70
N ARG A 74 10.04 9.23 -18.74
CA ARG A 74 10.26 10.00 -19.98
C ARG A 74 11.00 9.18 -21.05
N ASN A 75 11.92 8.30 -20.66
CA ASN A 75 12.57 7.37 -21.58
C ASN A 75 11.58 6.35 -22.19
N LEU A 76 10.52 6.02 -21.46
CA LEU A 76 9.38 5.25 -21.98
C LEU A 76 8.42 6.11 -22.82
N LYS A 77 8.78 7.36 -23.14
CA LYS A 77 7.97 8.39 -23.81
C LYS A 77 6.58 8.55 -23.17
N MET A 78 6.50 8.45 -21.85
CA MET A 78 5.29 8.74 -21.09
C MET A 78 5.15 10.25 -20.88
N GLY A 79 3.94 10.79 -20.98
CA GLY A 79 3.65 12.18 -20.59
C GLY A 79 3.80 12.39 -19.08
N TYR A 80 3.86 13.65 -18.63
CA TYR A 80 3.94 13.96 -17.20
C TYR A 80 2.75 13.43 -16.40
N GLY A 81 1.54 13.50 -16.96
CA GLY A 81 0.36 12.91 -16.34
C GLY A 81 0.45 11.39 -16.22
N GLU A 82 1.01 10.70 -17.23
CA GLU A 82 1.23 9.25 -17.18
C GLU A 82 2.32 8.88 -16.17
N THR A 83 3.39 9.68 -16.07
CA THR A 83 4.43 9.55 -15.05
C THR A 83 3.82 9.64 -13.64
N MET A 84 2.91 10.59 -13.42
CA MET A 84 2.22 10.76 -12.13
C MET A 84 1.27 9.61 -11.80
N ILE A 85 0.58 9.05 -12.80
CA ILE A 85 -0.22 7.83 -12.60
C ILE A 85 0.68 6.66 -12.18
N ALA A 86 1.82 6.48 -12.85
CA ALA A 86 2.75 5.41 -12.49
C ALA A 86 3.32 5.59 -11.07
N GLY A 87 3.66 6.81 -10.68
CA GLY A 87 4.15 7.12 -9.35
C GLY A 87 3.10 6.89 -8.26
N SER A 88 1.86 7.32 -8.48
CA SER A 88 0.76 7.10 -7.53
C SER A 88 0.38 5.62 -7.40
N LEU A 89 0.43 4.84 -8.49
CA LEU A 89 0.29 3.38 -8.43
C LEU A 89 1.41 2.72 -7.61
N ALA A 90 2.64 3.22 -7.77
CA ALA A 90 3.78 2.72 -7.02
C ALA A 90 3.68 3.04 -5.52
N ALA A 91 3.23 4.24 -5.17
CA ALA A 91 2.98 4.64 -3.79
C ALA A 91 1.94 3.70 -3.13
N GLU A 92 0.81 3.47 -3.79
CA GLU A 92 -0.23 2.54 -3.30
C GLU A 92 0.30 1.10 -3.19
N LEU A 93 1.07 0.63 -4.17
CA LEU A 93 1.65 -0.71 -4.17
C LEU A 93 2.66 -0.91 -3.03
N TYR A 94 3.54 0.07 -2.84
CA TYR A 94 4.51 0.11 -1.75
C TYR A 94 3.83 0.10 -0.38
N GLU A 95 2.77 0.90 -0.19
CA GLU A 95 2.01 0.92 1.06
C GLU A 95 1.26 -0.39 1.32
N LYS A 96 0.70 -0.99 0.26
CA LYS A 96 -0.13 -2.19 0.36
C LYS A 96 0.70 -3.45 0.63
N ASP A 97 1.82 -3.61 -0.06
CA ASP A 97 2.68 -4.80 0.04
C ASP A 97 4.16 -4.44 0.25
N PRO A 98 4.51 -3.91 1.45
CA PRO A 98 5.88 -3.55 1.77
C PRO A 98 6.80 -4.76 1.94
N ALA A 99 6.26 -5.98 2.01
CA ALA A 99 7.06 -7.20 2.10
C ALA A 99 7.65 -7.57 0.73
N THR A 100 6.84 -7.45 -0.33
CA THR A 100 7.28 -7.70 -1.71
C THR A 100 7.99 -6.49 -2.30
N TYR A 101 7.52 -5.27 -1.98
CA TYR A 101 8.10 -4.02 -2.48
C TYR A 101 8.62 -3.20 -1.30
N PRO A 102 9.87 -3.42 -0.84
CA PRO A 102 10.40 -2.76 0.35
C PRO A 102 10.73 -1.28 0.13
N THR A 103 10.71 -0.79 -1.11
CA THR A 103 10.95 0.61 -1.46
C THR A 103 9.96 1.09 -2.52
N PHE A 104 9.70 2.40 -2.53
CA PHE A 104 8.95 3.05 -3.60
C PHE A 104 9.58 2.76 -4.97
N ASP A 105 10.90 2.87 -5.09
CA ASP A 105 11.60 2.67 -6.36
C ASP A 105 11.37 1.25 -6.93
N ALA A 106 11.33 0.22 -6.06
CA ALA A 106 11.05 -1.15 -6.48
C ALA A 106 9.60 -1.32 -6.98
N ALA A 107 8.64 -0.72 -6.28
CA ALA A 107 7.24 -0.68 -6.73
C ALA A 107 7.10 0.08 -8.06
N TYR A 108 7.81 1.20 -8.20
CA TYR A 108 7.76 2.06 -9.38
C TYR A 108 8.37 1.36 -10.61
N GLN A 109 9.53 0.72 -10.47
CA GLN A 109 10.09 -0.10 -11.56
C GLN A 109 9.13 -1.21 -12.00
N LYS A 110 8.44 -1.86 -11.05
CA LYS A 110 7.43 -2.88 -11.41
C LYS A 110 6.27 -2.29 -12.22
N VAL A 111 5.79 -1.10 -11.88
CA VAL A 111 4.74 -0.40 -12.64
C VAL A 111 5.23 -0.07 -14.04
N LEU A 112 6.45 0.47 -14.17
CA LEU A 112 7.06 0.79 -15.46
C LEU A 112 7.26 -0.46 -16.33
N ASP A 113 7.66 -1.58 -15.74
CA ASP A 113 7.79 -2.87 -16.41
C ASP A 113 6.46 -3.39 -16.95
N LEU A 114 5.38 -3.29 -16.17
CA LEU A 114 4.05 -3.68 -16.65
C LEU A 114 3.56 -2.75 -17.76
N ARG A 115 3.87 -1.45 -17.65
CA ARG A 115 3.53 -0.46 -18.66
C ARG A 115 4.35 -0.62 -19.95
N SER A 116 5.56 -1.15 -19.88
CA SER A 116 6.38 -1.42 -21.06
C SER A 116 5.99 -2.74 -21.74
N LYS A 117 5.58 -3.75 -20.97
CA LYS A 117 5.13 -5.07 -21.46
C LYS A 117 3.72 -5.03 -22.05
N GLY A 118 2.79 -4.36 -21.37
CA GLY A 118 1.49 -4.06 -21.94
C GLY A 118 1.66 -2.93 -22.94
N ASN A 119 1.27 -3.13 -24.20
CA ASN A 119 1.29 -2.08 -25.23
C ASN A 119 0.74 -0.75 -24.66
N ARG A 120 1.14 0.42 -25.17
CA ARG A 120 0.68 1.75 -24.69
C ARG A 120 -0.85 1.90 -24.63
N THR A 121 -1.56 1.07 -25.39
CA THR A 121 -3.03 0.98 -25.41
C THR A 121 -3.62 0.30 -24.19
N THR A 122 -2.84 -0.44 -23.40
CA THR A 122 -3.28 -1.06 -22.15
C THR A 122 -3.69 0.02 -21.17
N GLY A 123 -4.96 0.01 -20.72
CA GLY A 123 -5.47 0.98 -19.77
C GLY A 123 -4.80 0.84 -18.39
N TRP A 124 -4.68 1.95 -17.66
CA TRP A 124 -4.14 1.96 -16.30
C TRP A 124 -4.93 1.08 -15.32
N GLY A 125 -6.22 0.85 -15.59
CA GLY A 125 -7.03 -0.11 -14.83
C GLY A 125 -6.60 -1.56 -14.99
N VAL A 126 -6.00 -1.93 -16.13
CA VAL A 126 -5.43 -3.28 -16.31
C VAL A 126 -4.14 -3.40 -15.50
N VAL A 127 -3.25 -2.41 -15.59
CA VAL A 127 -2.00 -2.38 -14.82
C VAL A 127 -2.28 -2.42 -13.31
N ALA A 128 -3.24 -1.63 -12.84
CA ALA A 128 -3.66 -1.63 -11.44
C ALA A 128 -4.20 -3.00 -10.99
N ARG A 129 -5.00 -3.66 -11.85
CA ARG A 129 -5.53 -4.99 -11.56
C ARG A 129 -4.43 -6.04 -11.49
N ASP A 130 -3.44 -6.00 -12.38
CA ASP A 130 -2.31 -6.93 -12.40
C ASP A 130 -1.42 -6.76 -11.16
N LEU A 131 -1.35 -5.55 -10.62
CA LEU A 131 -0.70 -5.22 -9.36
C LEU A 131 -1.58 -5.48 -8.13
N GLY A 132 -2.85 -5.83 -8.34
CA GLY A 132 -3.84 -5.99 -7.28
C GLY A 132 -4.17 -4.69 -6.53
N VAL A 133 -3.89 -3.50 -7.07
CA VAL A 133 -4.20 -2.21 -6.45
C VAL A 133 -5.53 -1.63 -6.98
N LYS A 134 -6.18 -0.78 -6.19
CA LYS A 134 -7.44 -0.12 -6.57
C LYS A 134 -7.15 1.21 -7.24
N LEU A 135 -7.93 1.61 -8.25
CA LEU A 135 -7.74 2.91 -8.90
C LEU A 135 -8.30 4.09 -8.08
N GLY A 136 -9.34 3.90 -7.27
CA GLY A 136 -9.90 4.98 -6.44
C GLY A 136 -8.86 5.77 -5.60
N PRO A 137 -7.99 5.12 -4.79
CA PRO A 137 -6.91 5.82 -4.08
C PRO A 137 -5.96 6.56 -5.01
N VAL A 138 -5.61 5.96 -6.15
CA VAL A 138 -4.73 6.52 -7.18
C VAL A 138 -5.35 7.77 -7.80
N VAL A 139 -6.64 7.77 -8.10
CA VAL A 139 -7.39 8.94 -8.59
C VAL A 139 -7.35 10.07 -7.56
N ARG A 140 -7.59 9.76 -6.28
CA ARG A 140 -7.56 10.75 -5.20
C ARG A 140 -6.20 11.39 -5.05
N GLU A 141 -5.15 10.57 -5.17
CA GLU A 141 -3.78 11.02 -5.09
C GLU A 141 -3.42 11.89 -6.31
N MET A 142 -3.79 11.46 -7.52
CA MET A 142 -3.65 12.23 -8.75
C MET A 142 -4.31 13.61 -8.68
N LYS A 143 -5.53 13.70 -8.15
CA LYS A 143 -6.23 14.98 -7.97
C LYS A 143 -5.50 15.91 -6.99
N SER A 144 -4.97 15.35 -5.91
CA SER A 144 -4.17 16.09 -4.93
C SER A 144 -2.87 16.59 -5.55
N ALA A 145 -2.19 15.72 -6.31
CA ALA A 145 -0.93 16.02 -6.95
C ALA A 145 -1.09 17.01 -8.11
N ARG A 146 -2.16 16.93 -8.91
CA ARG A 146 -2.50 17.96 -9.91
C ARG A 146 -2.68 19.33 -9.24
N THR A 147 -3.41 19.38 -8.12
CA THR A 147 -3.62 20.64 -7.39
C THR A 147 -2.29 21.24 -6.94
N PHE A 148 -1.37 20.41 -6.45
CA PHE A 148 -0.01 20.82 -6.10
C PHE A 148 0.77 21.34 -7.32
N VAL A 149 0.78 20.57 -8.41
CA VAL A 149 1.52 20.92 -9.63
C VAL A 149 0.95 22.20 -10.25
N GLY A 150 -0.35 22.46 -10.16
CA GLY A 150 -1.01 23.65 -10.72
C GLY A 150 -1.11 24.88 -9.82
N SER A 151 -0.72 24.83 -8.54
CA SER A 151 -0.89 26.00 -7.65
C SER A 151 0.24 27.04 -7.80
N GLN A 152 -0.05 28.29 -8.12
CA GLN A 152 0.95 29.38 -8.08
C GLN A 152 1.33 29.71 -6.62
N THR A 153 2.63 29.80 -6.35
CA THR A 153 3.23 29.74 -5.01
C THR A 153 3.27 31.09 -4.29
N ASP A 154 2.20 31.46 -3.61
CA ASP A 154 2.26 32.42 -2.48
C ASP A 154 1.60 31.87 -1.20
N ARG A 155 0.82 30.78 -1.31
CA ARG A 155 0.04 30.21 -0.18
C ARG A 155 0.54 28.84 0.29
N PHE A 156 1.65 28.36 -0.27
CA PHE A 156 1.93 26.93 -0.32
C PHE A 156 3.01 26.42 0.64
N SER A 157 3.96 27.24 1.11
CA SER A 157 4.97 26.73 2.07
C SER A 157 4.34 26.36 3.42
N SER A 158 3.31 27.09 3.88
CA SER A 158 2.69 26.81 5.17
C SER A 158 1.67 25.67 5.13
N SER A 159 0.95 25.48 4.02
CA SER A 159 -0.06 24.42 3.91
C SER A 159 0.56 23.03 3.67
N TYR A 160 1.66 22.97 2.91
CA TYR A 160 2.35 21.71 2.62
C TYR A 160 3.18 21.22 3.79
N ALA A 161 3.89 22.11 4.50
CA ALA A 161 4.60 21.76 5.73
C ALA A 161 3.63 21.21 6.81
N LYS A 162 2.42 21.78 6.90
CA LYS A 162 1.39 21.32 7.84
C LYS A 162 0.78 19.98 7.43
N LYS A 163 0.57 19.74 6.13
CA LYS A 163 0.05 18.47 5.62
C LYS A 163 1.09 17.35 5.68
N GLU A 164 2.36 17.66 5.44
CA GLU A 164 3.49 16.73 5.61
C GLU A 164 3.67 16.31 7.07
N GLN A 165 3.56 17.26 8.01
CA GLN A 165 3.55 16.93 9.45
C GLN A 165 2.40 15.98 9.80
N GLN A 166 1.19 16.24 9.32
CA GLN A 166 0.04 15.35 9.55
C GLN A 166 0.25 13.96 8.94
N ILE A 167 0.80 13.86 7.73
CA ILE A 167 1.05 12.57 7.08
C ILE A 167 2.14 11.80 7.83
N ARG A 168 3.23 12.48 8.24
CA ARG A 168 4.30 11.87 9.05
C ARG A 168 3.79 11.41 10.42
N GLU A 169 2.93 12.18 11.08
CA GLU A 169 2.29 11.79 12.34
C GLU A 169 1.36 10.60 12.16
N GLN A 170 0.50 10.63 11.15
CA GLN A 170 -0.40 9.52 10.86
C GLN A 170 0.37 8.23 10.53
N PHE A 171 1.52 8.35 9.85
CA PHE A 171 2.40 7.23 9.57
C PHE A 171 3.11 6.71 10.83
N ARG A 172 3.57 7.61 11.73
CA ARG A 172 4.13 7.23 13.04
C ARG A 172 3.10 6.51 13.91
N GLU A 173 1.88 7.02 14.01
CA GLU A 173 0.81 6.41 14.79
C GLU A 173 0.44 5.01 14.27
N ARG A 174 0.34 4.86 12.94
CA ARG A 174 0.09 3.55 12.32
C ARG A 174 1.23 2.57 12.58
N THR A 175 2.47 3.03 12.51
CA THR A 175 3.65 2.18 12.76
C THR A 175 3.70 1.74 14.21
N GLN A 176 3.50 2.66 15.16
CA GLN A 176 3.45 2.34 16.60
C GLN A 176 2.29 1.41 16.95
N THR A 177 1.11 1.62 16.37
CA THR A 177 -0.04 0.72 16.57
C THR A 177 0.29 -0.69 16.08
N ARG A 178 0.98 -0.80 14.95
CA ARG A 178 1.37 -2.10 14.37
C ARG A 178 2.43 -2.81 15.20
N GLU A 179 3.38 -2.09 15.78
CA GLU A 179 4.35 -2.65 16.73
C GLU A 179 3.71 -3.09 18.04
N GLN A 180 2.76 -2.30 18.57
CA GLN A 180 2.01 -2.68 19.77
C GLN A 180 1.18 -3.95 19.54
N LEU A 181 0.56 -4.11 18.36
CA LEU A 181 -0.15 -5.32 17.99
C LEU A 181 0.79 -6.53 17.87
N LYS A 182 1.98 -6.36 17.30
CA LYS A 182 3.01 -7.42 17.24
C LYS A 182 3.48 -7.83 18.63
N LYS A 183 3.73 -6.86 19.52
CA LYS A 183 4.16 -7.14 20.91
C LYS A 183 3.08 -7.90 21.68
N LYS A 184 1.82 -7.44 21.58
CA LYS A 184 0.67 -8.16 22.18
C LYS A 184 0.49 -9.58 21.63
N SER A 185 0.75 -9.78 20.33
CA SER A 185 0.71 -11.12 19.74
C SER A 185 1.83 -12.01 20.30
N CYS A 186 3.06 -11.49 20.39
CA CYS A 186 4.21 -12.21 20.94
C CYS A 186 4.00 -12.60 22.42
N ASP A 187 3.50 -11.67 23.25
CA ASP A 187 3.22 -11.93 24.66
C ASP A 187 2.13 -13.01 24.82
N LYS A 188 1.12 -13.01 23.94
CA LYS A 188 0.04 -14.01 23.95
C LYS A 188 0.55 -15.39 23.53
N GLU A 189 1.45 -15.46 22.56
CA GLU A 189 2.14 -16.67 22.12
C GLU A 189 3.01 -17.26 23.26
N GLN A 190 3.83 -16.40 23.90
CA GLN A 190 4.69 -16.80 25.01
C GLN A 190 3.88 -17.33 26.21
N LYS A 191 2.78 -16.64 26.57
CA LYS A 191 1.90 -17.10 27.65
C LYS A 191 1.25 -18.44 27.32
N LYS A 192 0.87 -18.67 26.06
CA LYS A 192 0.31 -19.95 25.61
C LYS A 192 1.35 -21.08 25.70
N ASN A 193 2.60 -20.82 25.31
CA ASN A 193 3.69 -21.78 25.42
C ASN A 193 4.06 -22.08 26.88
N GLN A 194 4.03 -21.07 27.76
CA GLN A 194 4.28 -21.27 29.19
C GLN A 194 3.20 -22.13 29.85
N ILE A 195 1.93 -21.95 29.48
CA ILE A 195 0.82 -22.80 29.95
C ILE A 195 0.99 -24.24 29.44
N ARG A 196 1.34 -24.43 28.16
CA ARG A 196 1.61 -25.75 27.58
C ARG A 196 2.71 -26.49 28.35
N ASN A 197 3.85 -25.85 28.56
CA ASN A 197 4.97 -26.44 29.30
C ASN A 197 4.61 -26.76 30.76
N ARG A 198 3.72 -25.98 31.40
CA ARG A 198 3.27 -26.27 32.77
C ARG A 198 2.34 -27.49 32.83
N ILE A 199 1.52 -27.71 31.81
CA ILE A 199 0.66 -28.89 31.72
C ILE A 199 1.50 -30.15 31.45
N GLU A 200 2.47 -30.06 30.53
CA GLU A 200 3.36 -31.17 30.17
C GLU A 200 4.29 -31.59 31.33
N ASN A 201 4.84 -30.62 32.06
CA ASN A 201 5.71 -30.90 33.21
C ASN A 201 4.95 -31.15 34.53
N GLY A 202 3.68 -30.73 34.61
CA GLY A 202 2.84 -30.90 35.80
C GLY A 202 2.13 -32.25 35.91
N ALA A 203 2.12 -33.05 34.84
CA ALA A 203 1.53 -34.40 34.84
C ALA A 203 2.52 -35.51 35.27
N GLY A 204 3.77 -35.15 35.59
CA GLY A 204 4.82 -36.08 36.00
C GLY A 204 4.84 -36.35 37.51
N THR A 205 4.30 -37.51 37.89
CA THR A 205 4.77 -38.35 39.01
C THR A 205 4.79 -37.75 40.42
N GLY A 206 3.64 -37.78 41.09
CA GLY A 206 3.54 -37.78 42.55
C GLY A 206 3.00 -39.10 43.07
N SER A 207 3.72 -40.22 42.86
CA SER A 207 3.46 -41.45 43.62
C SER A 207 4.10 -41.32 45.01
N PRO A 208 3.35 -41.47 46.10
CA PRO A 208 3.89 -41.34 47.45
C PRO A 208 4.58 -42.65 47.85
N SER A 209 5.91 -42.66 47.76
CA SER A 209 6.74 -43.76 48.27
C SER A 209 7.10 -43.52 49.74
N GLY A 210 6.40 -44.25 50.62
CA GLY A 210 6.93 -45.00 51.78
C GLY A 210 7.82 -44.29 52.85
N PRO A 211 7.51 -44.46 54.15
CA PRO A 211 8.37 -44.00 55.23
C PRO A 211 9.54 -44.98 55.46
N GLY A 212 10.77 -44.53 55.20
CA GLY A 212 12.01 -45.25 55.52
C GLY A 212 12.66 -44.67 56.77
N GLY A 213 12.58 -45.41 57.88
CA GLY A 213 13.24 -45.08 59.14
C GLY A 213 14.72 -45.48 59.22
N GLY A 214 15.34 -45.06 60.33
CA GLY A 214 16.69 -45.43 60.78
C GLY A 214 17.75 -44.39 60.39
N GLY A 215 18.59 -43.84 61.27
CA GLY A 215 18.93 -44.21 62.64
C GLY A 215 20.45 -44.04 62.81
N HIS A 216 20.83 -43.22 63.80
CA HIS A 216 22.10 -43.25 64.56
C HIS A 216 23.45 -42.92 63.87
N GLY A 217 24.25 -42.10 64.57
CA GLY A 217 25.69 -42.01 64.33
C GLY A 217 26.36 -40.74 64.85
N ARG A 218 26.48 -40.60 66.18
CA ARG A 218 27.38 -39.63 66.84
C ARG A 218 28.85 -39.97 66.54
N GLY A 219 29.73 -38.98 66.49
CA GLY A 219 31.16 -39.25 66.71
C GLY A 219 32.11 -38.10 66.36
N ARG A 220 32.34 -37.23 67.35
CA ARG A 220 33.52 -36.39 67.66
C ARG A 220 34.25 -35.65 66.54
#